data_AF-A0A9X0WCA4-F1
#
_entry.id   AF-A0A9X0WCA4-F1
#
_cell.length_a   1.000
_cell.length_b   1.000
_cell.length_c   1.000
_cell.angle_alpha   90.00
_cell.angle_beta   90.00
_cell.angle_gamma   90.00
#
_symmetry.space_group_name_H-M   'P 1'
#
loop_
_entity.id
_entity.type
_entity.pdbx_description
1 polymer ?
#
loop_
_entity_poly.entity_id
_entity_poly.type
_entity_poly.pdbx_seq_one_letter_code
_entity_poly.pdbx_strand_id
1 'polypeptide(L)'
;MSEALQTAIASQRLLLQTRLSAALSRLQRPCREAWGDRAALEQALSEAMEMLPYCKYLYLLDHQARQITANVARGGLLPEHFDRDRTSRPYMAEALSGTDFSLSSAYLSRNNRRPSLTAVQRLTRSDSELLGYLGADFDLRDLPLTRELCRQSDQWLQLKGDPAIRGALFYQQRVDSLMDSRIDAILDLVIELMSSHGVFHGKLHFSSSRATLWLLDDPYHFRVLDYEDLSDPAICLAYPQRAYPDDAAIPSARIRAIFNQFRELRFMDENIYLRSGSLNIMNGLVALNFSCDGSHYMRWDEFLDKRMDFWLGSAAPTCSESEKPKPAD
;
A
#
# COMPACT_ATOMS: atom_id res chain seq x y z
N MET A 1 -5.00 3.65 6.39
CA MET A 1 -3.99 3.92 5.33
C MET A 1 -2.95 4.82 5.96
N SER A 2 -1.65 4.61 5.72
CA SER A 2 -0.64 5.50 6.31
C SER A 2 -0.79 6.93 5.77
N GLU A 3 -0.42 7.92 6.58
CA GLU A 3 -0.51 9.33 6.21
C GLU A 3 0.32 9.64 4.96
N ALA A 4 1.52 9.08 4.84
CA ALA A 4 2.36 9.19 3.65
C ALA A 4 1.65 8.69 2.37
N LEU A 5 0.97 7.54 2.45
CA LEU A 5 0.21 6.98 1.34
C LEU A 5 -1.04 7.83 1.00
N GLN A 6 -1.70 8.38 2.02
CA GLN A 6 -2.81 9.33 1.82
C GLN A 6 -2.34 10.60 1.09
N THR A 7 -1.23 11.18 1.51
CA THR A 7 -0.66 12.39 0.89
C THR A 7 -0.23 12.15 -0.55
N ALA A 8 0.43 11.02 -0.82
CA ALA A 8 0.80 10.63 -2.18
C ALA A 8 -0.43 10.48 -3.09
N ILE A 9 -1.47 9.78 -2.62
CA ILE A 9 -2.73 9.60 -3.37
C ILE A 9 -3.44 10.95 -3.59
N ALA A 10 -3.51 11.80 -2.57
CA ALA A 10 -4.16 13.11 -2.66
C ALA A 10 -3.47 14.01 -3.70
N SER A 11 -2.12 14.02 -3.69
CA SER A 11 -1.32 14.80 -4.64
C SER A 11 -1.58 14.36 -6.09
N GLN A 12 -1.60 13.04 -6.35
CA GLN A 12 -1.94 12.49 -7.66
C GLN A 12 -3.37 12.85 -8.10
N ARG A 13 -4.33 12.78 -7.17
CA ARG A 13 -5.73 13.13 -7.46
C ARG A 13 -5.88 14.59 -7.85
N LEU A 14 -5.18 15.50 -7.16
CA LEU A 14 -5.21 16.93 -7.48
C LEU A 14 -4.70 17.19 -8.92
N LEU A 15 -3.56 16.58 -9.29
CA LEU A 15 -3.00 16.71 -10.64
C LEU A 15 -3.95 16.18 -11.72
N LEU A 16 -4.60 15.04 -11.47
CA LEU A 16 -5.61 14.49 -12.37
C LEU A 16 -6.82 15.41 -12.51
N GLN A 17 -7.35 15.91 -11.38
CA GLN A 17 -8.52 16.79 -11.35
C GLN A 17 -8.29 18.05 -12.17
N THR A 18 -7.16 18.73 -12.00
CA THR A 18 -6.81 19.93 -12.78
C THR A 18 -6.77 19.64 -14.29
N ARG A 19 -6.13 18.54 -14.70
CA ARG A 19 -6.01 18.16 -16.12
C ARG A 19 -7.35 17.77 -16.73
N LEU A 20 -8.13 16.94 -16.04
CA LEU A 20 -9.40 16.42 -16.55
C LEU A 20 -10.47 17.50 -16.61
N SER A 21 -10.53 18.40 -15.62
CA SER A 21 -11.47 19.53 -15.65
C SER A 21 -11.20 20.45 -16.85
N ALA A 22 -9.93 20.79 -17.10
CA ALA A 22 -9.56 21.58 -18.27
C ALA A 22 -9.88 20.88 -19.61
N ALA A 23 -9.72 19.55 -19.68
CA ALA A 23 -10.01 18.81 -20.90
C ALA A 23 -11.51 18.64 -21.16
N LEU A 24 -12.30 18.28 -20.14
CA LEU A 24 -13.75 18.09 -20.28
C LEU A 24 -14.52 19.41 -20.45
N SER A 25 -14.02 20.52 -19.90
CA SER A 25 -14.65 21.84 -20.09
C SER A 25 -14.69 22.27 -21.57
N ARG A 26 -13.71 21.85 -22.38
CA ARG A 26 -13.69 22.10 -23.83
C ARG A 26 -14.82 21.39 -24.59
N LEU A 27 -15.34 20.30 -24.03
CA LEU A 27 -16.42 19.52 -24.62
C LEU A 27 -17.80 20.07 -24.31
N GLN A 28 -17.92 21.01 -23.37
CA GLN A 28 -19.23 21.56 -23.01
C GLN A 28 -19.91 22.26 -24.19
N ARG A 29 -19.17 23.10 -24.95
CA ARG A 29 -19.76 23.86 -26.06
C ARG A 29 -20.25 22.96 -27.21
N PRO A 30 -19.44 22.05 -27.76
CA PRO A 30 -19.91 21.11 -28.79
C PRO A 30 -21.11 20.27 -28.33
N CYS A 31 -21.08 19.76 -27.09
CA CYS A 31 -22.20 18.98 -26.56
C CYS A 31 -23.47 19.82 -26.41
N ARG A 32 -23.38 21.11 -26.04
CA ARG A 32 -24.55 22.00 -25.95
C ARG A 32 -25.16 22.32 -27.31
N GLU A 33 -24.33 22.54 -28.32
CA GLU A 33 -24.79 22.86 -29.68
C GLU A 33 -25.48 21.67 -30.35
N ALA A 34 -24.99 20.44 -30.08
CA ALA A 34 -25.58 19.20 -30.59
C ALA A 34 -26.69 18.61 -29.69
N TRP A 35 -27.08 19.29 -28.60
CA TRP A 35 -28.01 18.73 -27.62
C TRP A 35 -29.38 18.44 -28.24
N GLY A 36 -29.85 17.20 -28.09
CA GLY A 36 -31.11 16.71 -28.71
C GLY A 36 -30.90 15.87 -29.97
N ASP A 37 -29.72 15.92 -30.60
CA ASP A 37 -29.33 15.02 -31.69
C ASP A 37 -28.29 14.02 -31.20
N ARG A 38 -28.73 12.77 -30.95
CA ARG A 38 -27.87 11.71 -30.46
C ARG A 38 -26.68 11.43 -31.39
N ALA A 39 -26.88 11.43 -32.71
CA ALA A 39 -25.82 11.10 -33.65
C ALA A 39 -24.74 12.20 -33.66
N ALA A 40 -25.17 13.47 -33.61
CA ALA A 40 -24.25 14.60 -33.49
C ALA A 40 -23.48 14.59 -32.15
N LEU A 41 -24.13 14.23 -31.04
CA LEU A 41 -23.47 14.07 -29.75
C LEU A 41 -22.44 12.94 -29.75
N GLU A 42 -22.78 11.76 -30.27
CA GLU A 42 -21.87 10.61 -30.37
C GLU A 42 -20.66 10.93 -31.27
N GLN A 43 -20.85 11.70 -32.35
CA GLN A 43 -19.77 12.18 -33.21
C GLN A 43 -18.83 13.14 -32.46
N ALA A 44 -19.39 14.15 -31.76
CA ALA A 44 -18.59 15.09 -30.97
C ALA A 44 -17.77 14.40 -29.86
N LEU A 45 -18.35 13.39 -29.19
CA LEU A 45 -17.64 12.57 -28.21
C LEU A 45 -16.56 11.69 -28.84
N SER A 46 -16.77 11.19 -30.06
CA SER A 46 -15.79 10.38 -30.79
C SER A 46 -14.56 11.20 -31.17
N GLU A 47 -14.75 12.42 -31.68
CA GLU A 47 -13.66 13.37 -31.95
C GLU A 47 -12.92 13.76 -30.66
N ALA A 48 -13.65 13.94 -29.56
CA ALA A 48 -13.08 14.23 -28.26
C ALA A 48 -12.21 13.10 -27.70
N MET A 49 -12.54 11.84 -28.00
CA MET A 49 -11.83 10.66 -27.51
C MET A 49 -10.35 10.64 -27.97
N GLU A 50 -10.06 11.21 -29.14
CA GLU A 50 -8.69 11.35 -29.66
C GLU A 50 -7.84 12.29 -28.79
N MET A 51 -8.46 13.34 -28.24
CA MET A 51 -7.80 14.32 -27.37
C MET A 51 -7.65 13.86 -25.91
N LEU A 52 -8.30 12.74 -25.53
CA LEU A 52 -8.28 12.20 -24.17
C LEU A 52 -7.56 10.84 -24.13
N PRO A 53 -6.21 10.79 -24.24
CA PRO A 53 -5.43 9.55 -24.48
C PRO A 53 -5.71 8.40 -23.51
N TYR A 54 -6.10 8.70 -22.27
CA TYR A 54 -6.33 7.69 -21.22
C TYR A 54 -7.80 7.43 -20.91
N CYS A 55 -8.72 8.13 -21.58
CA CYS A 55 -10.14 7.90 -21.39
C CYS A 55 -10.55 6.58 -22.02
N LYS A 56 -11.29 5.79 -21.26
CA LYS A 56 -11.81 4.49 -21.66
C LYS A 56 -13.21 4.62 -22.26
N TYR A 57 -14.07 5.38 -21.60
CA TYR A 57 -15.42 5.66 -22.07
C TYR A 57 -15.79 7.13 -21.91
N LEU A 58 -16.39 7.71 -22.94
CA LEU A 58 -17.13 8.97 -22.86
C LEU A 58 -18.62 8.70 -23.07
N TYR A 59 -19.48 9.41 -22.35
CA TYR A 59 -20.92 9.33 -22.53
C TYR A 59 -21.62 10.56 -21.96
N LEU A 60 -22.83 10.83 -22.45
CA LEU A 60 -23.69 11.88 -21.94
C LEU A 60 -24.90 11.31 -21.23
N LEU A 61 -25.31 11.99 -20.16
CA LEU A 61 -26.51 11.74 -19.40
C LEU A 61 -27.41 12.98 -19.45
N ASP A 62 -28.72 12.79 -19.37
CA ASP A 62 -29.68 13.88 -19.16
C ASP A 62 -29.66 14.40 -17.72
N HIS A 63 -30.53 15.38 -17.44
CA HIS A 63 -30.71 15.95 -16.10
C HIS A 63 -31.19 14.94 -15.03
N GLN A 64 -31.78 13.81 -15.39
CA GLN A 64 -32.10 12.68 -14.49
C GLN A 64 -30.96 11.67 -14.37
N ALA A 65 -29.78 11.94 -14.92
CA ALA A 65 -28.67 10.99 -14.98
C ALA A 65 -29.00 9.68 -15.73
N ARG A 66 -29.96 9.71 -16.67
CA ARG A 66 -30.16 8.62 -17.63
C ARG A 66 -29.28 8.85 -18.85
N GLN A 67 -28.66 7.79 -19.34
CA GLN A 67 -27.69 7.87 -20.41
C GLN A 67 -28.34 8.07 -21.79
N ILE A 68 -27.98 9.16 -22.49
CA ILE A 68 -28.57 9.56 -23.77
C ILE A 68 -27.71 9.25 -24.99
N THR A 69 -26.47 8.79 -24.79
CA THR A 69 -25.58 8.32 -25.86
C THR A 69 -25.15 6.87 -25.63
N ALA A 70 -24.66 6.19 -26.66
CA ALA A 70 -23.78 5.04 -26.47
C ALA A 70 -22.56 5.44 -25.62
N ASN A 71 -21.88 4.45 -25.02
CA ASN A 71 -20.52 4.70 -24.57
C ASN A 71 -19.64 4.82 -25.82
N VAL A 72 -18.90 5.91 -25.92
CA VAL A 72 -17.83 6.05 -26.90
C VAL A 72 -16.57 5.45 -26.31
N ALA A 73 -15.98 4.47 -26.99
CA ALA A 73 -14.68 3.89 -26.66
C ALA A 73 -13.71 4.12 -27.83
N ARG A 74 -12.39 3.91 -27.62
CA ARG A 74 -11.41 3.93 -28.72
C ARG A 74 -11.71 2.91 -29.82
N GLY A 75 -12.34 1.78 -29.47
CA GLY A 75 -12.75 0.74 -30.41
C GLY A 75 -14.08 1.01 -31.11
N GLY A 76 -14.69 2.18 -30.91
CA GLY A 76 -15.99 2.54 -31.46
C GLY A 76 -17.09 2.69 -30.41
N LEU A 77 -18.32 2.84 -30.89
CA LEU A 77 -19.52 3.01 -30.07
C LEU A 77 -19.94 1.67 -29.44
N LEU A 78 -20.46 1.74 -28.22
CA LEU A 78 -21.07 0.65 -27.46
C LEU A 78 -22.55 0.97 -27.20
N PRO A 79 -23.45 0.66 -28.15
CA PRO A 79 -24.86 1.05 -28.09
C PRO A 79 -25.62 0.42 -26.93
N GLU A 80 -25.17 -0.72 -26.41
CA GLU A 80 -25.78 -1.45 -25.29
C GLU A 80 -25.69 -0.72 -23.94
N HIS A 81 -25.03 0.45 -23.91
CA HIS A 81 -24.95 1.34 -22.76
C HIS A 81 -25.98 2.49 -22.79
N PHE A 82 -26.67 2.68 -23.91
CA PHE A 82 -27.74 3.66 -24.04
C PHE A 82 -28.90 3.38 -23.05
N ASP A 83 -29.56 4.45 -22.58
CA ASP A 83 -30.70 4.44 -21.65
C ASP A 83 -30.44 3.77 -20.28
N ARG A 84 -29.17 3.64 -19.88
CA ARG A 84 -28.82 3.19 -18.54
C ARG A 84 -29.07 4.29 -17.51
N ASP A 85 -29.76 3.93 -16.44
CA ASP A 85 -29.85 4.76 -15.24
C ASP A 85 -28.51 4.77 -14.49
N ARG A 86 -27.93 5.96 -14.30
CA ARG A 86 -26.68 6.17 -13.56
C ARG A 86 -26.88 6.88 -12.22
N THR A 87 -28.10 7.19 -11.81
CA THR A 87 -28.41 7.97 -10.60
C THR A 87 -27.82 7.35 -9.33
N SER A 88 -27.90 6.02 -9.21
CA SER A 88 -27.40 5.26 -8.05
C SER A 88 -25.88 5.09 -8.03
N ARG A 89 -25.15 5.59 -9.03
CA ARG A 89 -23.71 5.35 -9.14
C ARG A 89 -22.95 6.28 -8.19
N PRO A 90 -22.00 5.76 -7.38
CA PRO A 90 -21.28 6.57 -6.40
C PRO A 90 -20.58 7.81 -6.97
N TYR A 91 -20.10 7.74 -8.22
CA TYR A 91 -19.44 8.86 -8.89
C TYR A 91 -20.39 10.01 -9.29
N MET A 92 -21.71 9.80 -9.27
CA MET A 92 -22.69 10.85 -9.61
C MET A 92 -23.05 11.75 -8.42
N ALA A 93 -22.75 11.34 -7.18
CA ALA A 93 -23.24 12.02 -5.98
C ALA A 93 -22.89 13.52 -5.94
N GLU A 94 -21.64 13.89 -6.22
CA GLU A 94 -21.19 15.29 -6.26
C GLU A 94 -21.78 16.08 -7.44
N ALA A 95 -21.94 15.45 -8.60
CA ALA A 95 -22.55 16.11 -9.75
C ALA A 95 -24.04 16.40 -9.52
N LEU A 96 -24.75 15.45 -8.90
CA LEU A 96 -26.16 15.57 -8.51
C LEU A 96 -26.38 16.61 -7.40
N SER A 97 -25.40 16.83 -6.52
CA SER A 97 -25.44 17.93 -5.52
C SER A 97 -25.09 19.29 -6.11
N GLY A 98 -24.77 19.34 -7.40
CA GLY A 98 -24.63 20.57 -8.17
C GLY A 98 -23.20 21.01 -8.45
N THR A 99 -22.18 20.20 -8.12
CA THR A 99 -20.79 20.50 -8.47
C THR A 99 -20.59 20.51 -9.99
N ASP A 100 -19.91 21.54 -10.51
CA ASP A 100 -19.67 21.69 -11.96
C ASP A 100 -18.75 20.61 -12.51
N PHE A 101 -17.68 20.27 -11.80
CA PHE A 101 -16.77 19.18 -12.13
C PHE A 101 -16.47 18.36 -10.87
N SER A 102 -16.63 17.05 -10.97
CA SER A 102 -16.25 16.11 -9.92
C SER A 102 -15.34 15.00 -10.46
N LEU A 103 -14.41 14.55 -9.62
CA LEU A 103 -13.60 13.37 -9.87
C LEU A 103 -13.85 12.37 -8.75
N SER A 104 -14.48 11.25 -9.08
CA SER A 104 -14.91 10.27 -8.08
C SER A 104 -13.76 9.76 -7.20
N SER A 105 -14.06 9.23 -6.03
CA SER A 105 -13.15 8.29 -5.36
C SER A 105 -12.88 7.08 -6.26
N ALA A 106 -11.72 6.42 -6.07
CA ALA A 106 -11.41 5.20 -6.81
C ALA A 106 -12.39 4.08 -6.43
N TYR A 107 -12.91 3.36 -7.42
CA TYR A 107 -13.85 2.26 -7.22
C TYR A 107 -13.53 1.08 -8.14
N LEU A 108 -14.07 -0.10 -7.86
CA LEU A 108 -13.95 -1.26 -8.75
C LEU A 108 -15.04 -1.22 -9.83
N SER A 109 -14.64 -1.17 -11.11
CA SER A 109 -15.57 -1.19 -12.24
C SER A 109 -16.44 -2.45 -12.23
N ARG A 110 -17.73 -2.35 -12.60
CA ARG A 110 -18.61 -3.53 -12.70
C ARG A 110 -18.21 -4.50 -13.81
N ASN A 111 -17.77 -3.97 -14.96
CA ASN A 111 -17.52 -4.80 -16.14
C ASN A 111 -16.25 -5.66 -15.99
N ASN A 112 -15.14 -5.04 -15.56
CA ASN A 112 -13.83 -5.71 -15.55
C ASN A 112 -13.23 -5.87 -14.15
N ARG A 113 -13.95 -5.46 -13.09
CA ARG A 113 -13.46 -5.45 -11.69
C ARG A 113 -12.10 -4.74 -11.51
N ARG A 114 -11.84 -3.69 -12.29
CA ARG A 114 -10.60 -2.90 -12.25
C ARG A 114 -10.75 -1.64 -11.40
N PRO A 115 -9.73 -1.24 -10.64
CA PRO A 115 -9.70 0.09 -10.01
C PRO A 115 -9.82 1.19 -11.08
N SER A 116 -10.83 2.05 -10.90
CA SER A 116 -11.25 3.05 -11.88
C SER A 116 -11.62 4.36 -11.20
N LEU A 117 -11.64 5.43 -11.99
CA LEU A 117 -12.16 6.75 -11.63
C LEU A 117 -13.13 7.22 -12.72
N THR A 118 -14.12 8.02 -12.33
CA THR A 118 -14.97 8.73 -13.28
C THR A 118 -14.87 10.22 -13.00
N ALA A 119 -14.57 10.98 -14.05
CA ALA A 119 -14.76 12.42 -14.05
C ALA A 119 -16.15 12.74 -14.58
N VAL A 120 -16.89 13.59 -13.88
CA VAL A 120 -18.21 14.05 -14.29
C VAL A 120 -18.18 15.57 -14.45
N GLN A 121 -18.56 16.04 -15.62
CA GLN A 121 -18.69 17.45 -15.93
C GLN A 121 -20.16 17.77 -16.14
N ARG A 122 -20.69 18.69 -15.33
CA ARG A 122 -22.05 19.19 -15.45
C ARG A 122 -22.16 20.09 -16.68
N LEU A 123 -23.28 19.95 -17.41
CA LEU A 123 -23.58 20.72 -18.62
C LEU A 123 -24.79 21.61 -18.38
N THR A 124 -24.59 22.92 -18.43
CA THR A 124 -25.63 23.92 -18.25
C THR A 124 -25.82 24.75 -19.50
N ARG A 125 -27.07 25.18 -19.74
CA ARG A 125 -27.42 26.14 -20.79
C ARG A 125 -27.00 27.57 -20.39
N SER A 126 -27.12 28.52 -21.31
CA SER A 126 -26.74 29.92 -21.11
C SER A 126 -27.49 30.64 -19.99
N ASP A 127 -28.66 30.15 -19.59
CA ASP A 127 -29.50 30.63 -18.49
C ASP A 127 -29.25 29.91 -17.15
N SER A 128 -28.18 29.09 -17.07
CA SER A 128 -27.87 28.21 -15.93
C SER A 128 -28.82 27.02 -15.73
N GLU A 129 -29.70 26.71 -16.70
CA GLU A 129 -30.50 25.49 -16.68
C GLU A 129 -29.62 24.24 -16.88
N LEU A 130 -29.84 23.19 -16.09
CA LEU A 130 -29.12 21.92 -16.22
C LEU A 130 -29.62 21.12 -17.42
N LEU A 131 -28.74 20.88 -18.40
CA LEU A 131 -29.03 19.97 -19.51
C LEU A 131 -28.77 18.51 -19.10
N GLY A 132 -27.63 18.27 -18.44
CA GLY A 132 -27.21 16.94 -18.05
C GLY A 132 -25.74 16.85 -17.66
N TYR A 133 -25.12 15.70 -17.90
CA TYR A 133 -23.78 15.39 -17.41
C TYR A 133 -22.94 14.68 -18.47
N LEU A 134 -21.68 15.08 -18.58
CA LEU A 134 -20.64 14.39 -19.35
C LEU A 134 -19.81 13.51 -18.41
N GLY A 135 -19.89 12.20 -18.60
CA GLY A 135 -19.09 11.23 -17.87
C GLY A 135 -17.88 10.77 -18.68
N ALA A 136 -16.73 10.68 -18.02
CA ALA A 136 -15.50 10.13 -18.57
C ALA A 136 -14.90 9.10 -17.61
N ASP A 137 -14.82 7.84 -18.05
CA ASP A 137 -14.29 6.72 -17.26
C ASP A 137 -12.81 6.47 -17.56
N PHE A 138 -12.02 6.18 -16.52
CA PHE A 138 -10.59 5.90 -16.59
C PHE A 138 -10.23 4.66 -15.76
N ASP A 139 -9.48 3.73 -16.34
CA ASP A 139 -8.84 2.64 -15.60
C ASP A 139 -7.52 3.18 -14.98
N LEU A 140 -7.32 3.01 -13.67
CA LEU A 140 -6.16 3.60 -12.97
C LEU A 140 -4.80 3.18 -13.53
N ARG A 141 -4.70 1.98 -14.11
CA ARG A 141 -3.47 1.44 -14.69
C ARG A 141 -2.97 2.23 -15.91
N ASP A 142 -3.92 2.85 -16.63
CA ASP A 142 -3.66 3.50 -17.92
C ASP A 142 -3.38 5.00 -17.71
N LEU A 143 -3.64 5.55 -16.51
CA LEU A 143 -3.38 6.95 -16.20
C LEU A 143 -1.88 7.28 -16.12
N PRO A 144 -1.46 8.50 -16.56
CA PRO A 144 -0.07 8.96 -16.55
C PRO A 144 0.30 9.51 -15.16
N LEU A 145 0.00 8.74 -14.11
CA LEU A 145 0.37 9.10 -12.75
C LEU A 145 1.89 9.06 -12.61
N THR A 146 2.48 9.99 -11.85
CA THR A 146 3.91 9.87 -11.49
C THR A 146 4.04 8.66 -10.58
N ARG A 147 4.50 7.54 -11.16
CA ARG A 147 4.64 6.23 -10.50
C ARG A 147 5.85 6.20 -9.56
N GLU A 148 6.14 7.29 -8.85
CA GLU A 148 7.13 7.22 -7.79
C GLU A 148 6.61 6.26 -6.73
N LEU A 149 7.41 5.23 -6.44
CA LEU A 149 7.10 4.25 -5.42
C LEU A 149 6.98 4.96 -4.08
N CYS A 150 5.80 4.89 -3.46
CA CYS A 150 5.62 5.37 -2.10
C CYS A 150 6.61 4.63 -1.20
N ARG A 151 7.56 5.36 -0.62
CA ARG A 151 8.51 4.79 0.32
C ARG A 151 7.78 4.37 1.59
N GLN A 152 8.29 3.32 2.23
CA GLN A 152 7.84 2.92 3.55
C GLN A 152 8.11 4.07 4.52
N SER A 153 7.18 4.33 5.44
CA SER A 153 7.40 5.32 6.51
C SER A 153 8.49 4.82 7.46
N ASP A 154 9.36 5.73 7.91
CA ASP A 154 10.38 5.45 8.92
C ASP A 154 9.80 5.34 10.34
N GLN A 155 8.51 5.66 10.51
CA GLN A 155 7.83 5.54 11.80
C GLN A 155 7.54 4.08 12.14
N TRP A 156 7.72 3.72 13.41
CA TRP A 156 7.29 2.42 13.93
C TRP A 156 5.80 2.18 13.66
N LEU A 157 5.54 1.07 12.98
CA LEU A 157 4.21 0.58 12.65
C LEU A 157 3.90 -0.67 13.47
N GLN A 158 2.84 -0.60 14.27
CA GLN A 158 2.25 -1.76 14.94
C GLN A 158 0.93 -2.14 14.27
N LEU A 159 0.81 -3.39 13.86
CA LEU A 159 -0.41 -3.97 13.32
C LEU A 159 -0.94 -5.02 14.29
N LYS A 160 -2.22 -4.92 14.62
CA LYS A 160 -2.91 -5.90 15.45
C LYS A 160 -3.08 -7.19 14.66
N GLY A 161 -2.75 -8.31 15.30
CA GLY A 161 -2.98 -9.65 14.76
C GLY A 161 -4.43 -10.08 14.75
N ASP A 162 -4.66 -11.29 14.26
CA ASP A 162 -5.97 -11.94 14.18
C ASP A 162 -6.69 -11.93 15.55
N PRO A 163 -7.93 -11.39 15.62
CA PRO A 163 -8.72 -11.38 16.85
C PRO A 163 -8.92 -12.76 17.50
N ALA A 164 -9.04 -13.83 16.72
CA ALA A 164 -9.22 -15.19 17.22
C ALA A 164 -7.96 -15.71 17.94
N ILE A 165 -6.77 -15.43 17.40
CA ILE A 165 -5.50 -15.78 18.04
C ILE A 165 -5.31 -14.95 19.31
N ARG A 166 -5.59 -13.64 19.24
CA ARG A 166 -5.48 -12.74 20.39
C ARG A 166 -6.40 -13.10 21.54
N GLY A 167 -7.62 -13.54 21.24
CA GLY A 167 -8.58 -14.00 22.25
C GLY A 167 -8.10 -15.24 23.01
N ALA A 168 -7.23 -16.06 22.38
CA ALA A 168 -6.68 -17.27 22.97
C ALA A 168 -5.30 -17.09 23.63
N LEU A 169 -4.72 -15.87 23.61
CA LEU A 169 -3.32 -15.62 23.96
C LEU A 169 -2.94 -16.14 25.35
N PHE A 170 -3.79 -15.92 26.36
CA PHE A 170 -3.51 -16.33 27.74
C PHE A 170 -3.81 -17.81 28.03
N TYR A 171 -4.26 -18.56 27.02
CA TYR A 171 -4.47 -20.02 27.11
C TYR A 171 -3.36 -20.80 26.42
N GLN A 172 -2.34 -20.13 25.88
CA GLN A 172 -1.22 -20.73 25.17
C GLN A 172 0.08 -20.31 25.83
N GLN A 173 1.00 -21.26 25.98
CA GLN A 173 2.38 -21.00 26.42
C GLN A 173 3.36 -21.34 25.30
N ARG A 174 4.55 -20.76 25.39
CA ARG A 174 5.67 -21.05 24.50
C ARG A 174 6.05 -22.51 24.62
N VAL A 175 6.16 -23.16 23.46
CA VAL A 175 6.75 -24.49 23.34
C VAL A 175 8.12 -24.34 22.70
N ASP A 176 9.11 -25.01 23.28
CA ASP A 176 10.47 -25.06 22.75
C ASP A 176 10.46 -25.72 21.36
N SER A 177 11.06 -25.04 20.40
CA SER A 177 11.27 -25.57 19.05
C SER A 177 12.65 -26.22 18.91
N LEU A 178 12.89 -26.94 17.82
CA LEU A 178 14.23 -27.47 17.49
C LEU A 178 15.25 -26.34 17.38
N MET A 179 14.86 -25.23 16.76
CA MET A 179 15.69 -24.03 16.66
C MET A 179 16.05 -23.44 18.02
N ASP A 180 15.15 -23.46 19.02
CA ASP A 180 15.43 -22.93 20.35
C ASP A 180 16.61 -23.65 21.02
N SER A 181 16.75 -24.96 20.79
CA SER A 181 17.83 -25.78 21.38
C SER A 181 19.24 -25.41 20.88
N ARG A 182 19.34 -24.77 19.71
CA ARG A 182 20.59 -24.38 19.04
C ARG A 182 20.58 -22.93 18.57
N ILE A 183 19.76 -22.09 19.20
CA ILE A 183 19.45 -20.76 18.69
C ILE A 183 20.70 -19.92 18.47
N ASP A 184 21.65 -19.94 19.41
CA ASP A 184 22.89 -19.16 19.31
C ASP A 184 23.70 -19.53 18.05
N ALA A 185 23.89 -20.83 17.79
CA ALA A 185 24.60 -21.31 16.61
C ALA A 185 23.86 -20.99 15.30
N ILE A 186 22.53 -21.11 15.29
CA ILE A 186 21.70 -20.78 14.11
C ILE A 186 21.76 -19.29 13.81
N LEU A 187 21.73 -18.44 14.84
CA LEU A 187 21.87 -17.00 14.67
C LEU A 187 23.25 -16.62 14.14
N ASP A 188 24.32 -17.24 14.65
CA ASP A 188 25.68 -17.04 14.13
C ASP A 188 25.79 -17.40 12.64
N LEU A 189 25.21 -18.54 12.24
CA LEU A 189 25.16 -18.96 10.84
C LEU A 189 24.44 -17.93 9.96
N VAL A 190 23.29 -17.43 10.40
CA VAL A 190 22.51 -16.45 9.63
C VAL A 190 23.24 -15.11 9.55
N ILE A 191 23.91 -14.69 10.62
CA ILE A 191 24.77 -13.49 10.63
C ILE A 191 25.89 -13.65 9.59
N GLU A 192 26.54 -14.81 9.51
CA GLU A 192 27.59 -15.09 8.51
C GLU A 192 27.04 -15.01 7.09
N LEU A 193 25.91 -15.68 6.84
CA LEU A 193 25.25 -15.67 5.53
C LEU A 193 24.90 -14.24 5.06
N MET A 194 24.47 -13.39 5.99
CA MET A 194 24.15 -11.98 5.70
C MET A 194 25.38 -11.08 5.56
N SER A 195 26.44 -11.36 6.31
CA SER A 195 27.64 -10.50 6.35
C SER A 195 28.63 -10.82 5.22
N SER A 196 28.68 -12.09 4.82
CA SER A 196 29.75 -12.62 3.95
C SER A 196 29.26 -13.40 2.73
N HIS A 197 27.96 -13.73 2.64
CA HIS A 197 27.41 -14.57 1.54
C HIS A 197 26.22 -13.94 0.80
N GLY A 198 26.06 -12.62 0.91
CA GLY A 198 25.15 -11.85 0.06
C GLY A 198 23.66 -12.03 0.36
N VAL A 199 23.29 -12.56 1.53
CA VAL A 199 21.91 -12.56 2.00
C VAL A 199 21.52 -11.17 2.49
N PHE A 200 20.65 -10.47 1.76
CA PHE A 200 20.24 -9.12 2.13
C PHE A 200 18.95 -9.08 2.95
N HIS A 201 18.11 -10.11 2.85
CA HIS A 201 16.91 -10.25 3.67
C HIS A 201 16.85 -11.66 4.24
N GLY A 202 16.72 -11.76 5.57
CA GLY A 202 16.54 -13.02 6.28
C GLY A 202 15.29 -12.93 7.14
N LYS A 203 14.46 -13.98 7.11
CA LYS A 203 13.31 -14.16 8.00
C LYS A 203 13.45 -15.47 8.76
N LEU A 204 13.52 -15.41 10.08
CA LEU A 204 13.57 -16.56 10.97
C LEU A 204 12.18 -16.84 11.53
N HIS A 205 11.74 -18.08 11.40
CA HIS A 205 10.51 -18.60 11.98
C HIS A 205 10.86 -19.50 13.16
N PHE A 206 11.08 -18.90 14.33
CA PHE A 206 11.52 -19.59 15.55
C PHE A 206 10.58 -20.73 15.94
N SER A 207 9.27 -20.50 15.93
CA SER A 207 8.28 -21.51 16.31
C SER A 207 8.21 -22.72 15.37
N SER A 208 8.56 -22.56 14.08
CA SER A 208 8.53 -23.66 13.10
C SER A 208 9.93 -24.07 12.63
N SER A 209 10.99 -23.64 13.32
CA SER A 209 12.39 -23.99 13.06
C SER A 209 12.80 -23.89 11.59
N ARG A 210 12.54 -22.74 10.96
CA ARG A 210 12.80 -22.52 9.52
C ARG A 210 13.30 -21.11 9.25
N ALA A 211 14.07 -20.91 8.19
CA ALA A 211 14.43 -19.60 7.67
C ALA A 211 13.95 -19.41 6.22
N THR A 212 13.78 -18.15 5.83
CA THR A 212 13.61 -17.76 4.43
C THR A 212 14.60 -16.64 4.12
N LEU A 213 15.43 -16.85 3.09
CA LEU A 213 16.54 -15.97 2.73
C LEU A 213 16.35 -15.42 1.31
N TRP A 214 16.72 -14.16 1.11
CA TRP A 214 16.81 -13.53 -0.21
C TRP A 214 18.24 -13.03 -0.44
N LEU A 215 18.76 -13.28 -1.63
CA LEU A 215 20.14 -13.00 -2.01
C LEU A 215 20.22 -11.80 -2.94
N LEU A 216 21.32 -11.03 -2.86
CA LEU A 216 21.55 -9.87 -3.71
C LEU A 216 21.61 -10.24 -5.19
N ASP A 217 22.25 -11.38 -5.49
CA ASP A 217 22.43 -11.87 -6.85
C ASP A 217 21.17 -12.59 -7.40
N ASP A 218 20.23 -12.93 -6.53
CA ASP A 218 18.97 -13.61 -6.88
C ASP A 218 17.77 -13.11 -6.06
N PRO A 219 17.37 -11.82 -6.20
CA PRO A 219 16.44 -11.17 -5.28
C PRO A 219 14.98 -11.61 -5.47
N TYR A 220 14.64 -12.28 -6.57
CA TYR A 220 13.27 -12.69 -6.89
C TYR A 220 12.97 -14.15 -6.53
N HIS A 221 13.99 -14.95 -6.18
CA HIS A 221 13.81 -16.35 -5.79
C HIS A 221 14.34 -16.56 -4.37
N PHE A 222 13.45 -16.65 -3.41
CA PHE A 222 13.85 -16.91 -2.02
C PHE A 222 14.32 -18.35 -1.84
N ARG A 223 15.15 -18.58 -0.81
CA ARG A 223 15.55 -19.91 -0.34
C ARG A 223 14.84 -20.20 0.98
N VAL A 224 14.29 -21.40 1.11
CA VAL A 224 13.67 -21.88 2.35
C VAL A 224 14.62 -22.90 2.94
N LEU A 225 15.03 -22.68 4.19
CA LEU A 225 15.93 -23.58 4.92
C LEU A 225 15.18 -24.15 6.11
N ASP A 226 15.13 -25.48 6.21
CA ASP A 226 14.55 -26.14 7.38
C ASP A 226 15.55 -26.19 8.55
N TYR A 227 15.21 -26.94 9.60
CA TYR A 227 16.07 -27.06 10.77
C TYR A 227 17.39 -27.79 10.46
N GLU A 228 17.36 -28.82 9.62
CA GLU A 228 18.56 -29.61 9.31
C GLU A 228 19.56 -28.72 8.58
N ASP A 229 19.08 -27.98 7.57
CA ASP A 229 19.88 -26.97 6.84
C ASP A 229 20.49 -25.91 7.77
N LEU A 230 19.69 -25.40 8.72
CA LEU A 230 20.13 -24.37 9.66
C LEU A 230 21.07 -24.90 10.75
N SER A 231 21.05 -26.20 10.99
CA SER A 231 21.90 -26.85 11.98
C SER A 231 23.27 -27.26 11.44
N ASP A 232 23.47 -27.17 10.12
CA ASP A 232 24.71 -27.52 9.43
C ASP A 232 25.46 -26.28 8.91
N PRO A 233 26.57 -25.87 9.55
CA PRO A 233 27.41 -24.77 9.08
C PRO A 233 28.00 -24.98 7.67
N ALA A 234 28.05 -26.22 7.17
CA ALA A 234 28.52 -26.51 5.83
C ALA A 234 27.63 -25.88 4.74
N ILE A 235 26.41 -25.44 5.09
CA ILE A 235 25.55 -24.72 4.17
C ILE A 235 26.24 -23.49 3.56
N CYS A 236 27.17 -22.83 4.27
CA CYS A 236 27.93 -21.70 3.72
C CYS A 236 28.68 -22.06 2.43
N LEU A 237 29.01 -23.33 2.19
CA LEU A 237 29.63 -23.80 0.94
C LEU A 237 28.68 -23.74 -0.26
N ALA A 238 27.37 -23.77 -0.02
CA ALA A 238 26.35 -23.64 -1.06
C ALA A 238 26.04 -22.17 -1.43
N TYR A 239 26.59 -21.21 -0.69
CA TYR A 239 26.35 -19.78 -0.90
C TYR A 239 27.66 -19.07 -1.29
N PRO A 240 27.71 -18.35 -2.43
CA PRO A 240 28.92 -17.69 -2.87
C PRO A 240 29.34 -16.61 -1.88
N GLN A 241 30.66 -16.46 -1.68
CA GLN A 241 31.18 -15.35 -0.88
C GLN A 241 30.90 -14.03 -1.60
N ARG A 242 30.43 -13.04 -0.84
CA ARG A 242 30.06 -11.72 -1.34
C ARG A 242 30.46 -10.66 -0.31
N ALA A 243 31.07 -9.57 -0.79
CA ALA A 243 31.36 -8.42 0.05
C ALA A 243 30.06 -7.80 0.59
N TYR A 244 30.10 -7.30 1.82
CA TYR A 244 28.99 -6.56 2.39
C TYR A 244 28.70 -5.30 1.56
N PRO A 245 27.44 -4.99 1.20
CA PRO A 245 27.14 -3.85 0.34
C PRO A 245 27.50 -2.51 0.96
N ASP A 246 28.18 -1.64 0.21
CA ASP A 246 28.54 -0.29 0.65
C ASP A 246 27.31 0.61 0.85
N ASP A 247 26.22 0.34 0.13
CA ASP A 247 24.94 1.06 0.17
C ASP A 247 23.92 0.44 1.15
N ALA A 248 24.33 -0.53 1.98
CA ALA A 248 23.48 -1.08 3.02
C ALA A 248 23.09 -0.02 4.07
N ALA A 249 21.80 0.02 4.43
CA ALA A 249 21.29 0.92 5.46
C ALA A 249 21.72 0.52 6.88
N ILE A 250 22.22 -0.70 7.07
CA ILE A 250 22.67 -1.25 8.34
C ILE A 250 24.17 -1.48 8.27
N PRO A 251 25.00 -0.94 9.19
CA PRO A 251 26.40 -1.33 9.27
C PRO A 251 26.53 -2.81 9.64
N SER A 252 27.42 -3.56 8.97
CA SER A 252 27.63 -4.99 9.24
C SER A 252 27.86 -5.31 10.72
N ALA A 253 28.60 -4.45 11.43
CA ALA A 253 28.86 -4.57 12.87
C ALA A 253 27.61 -4.54 13.75
N ARG A 254 26.47 -4.05 13.26
CA ARG A 254 25.20 -3.98 14.00
C ARG A 254 24.30 -5.20 13.82
N ILE A 255 24.55 -6.02 12.80
CA ILE A 255 23.72 -7.20 12.49
C ILE A 255 23.63 -8.14 13.71
N ARG A 256 24.76 -8.44 14.34
CA ARG A 256 24.83 -9.29 15.53
C ARG A 256 23.96 -8.78 16.68
N ALA A 257 23.98 -7.47 16.93
CA ALA A 257 23.17 -6.88 18.00
C ALA A 257 21.66 -7.07 17.75
N ILE A 258 21.23 -6.94 16.49
CA ILE A 258 19.82 -7.13 16.09
C ILE A 258 19.38 -8.57 16.34
N PHE A 259 20.18 -9.54 15.89
CA PHE A 259 19.85 -10.96 16.10
C PHE A 259 19.90 -11.37 17.57
N ASN A 260 20.83 -10.81 18.37
CA ASN A 260 20.83 -10.99 19.81
C ASN A 260 19.52 -10.49 20.44
N GLN A 261 19.02 -9.33 20.01
CA GLN A 261 17.75 -8.82 20.51
C GLN A 261 16.56 -9.69 20.05
N PHE A 262 16.58 -10.31 18.86
CA PHE A 262 15.59 -11.32 18.48
C PHE A 262 15.58 -12.51 19.44
N ARG A 263 16.77 -13.00 19.82
CA ARG A 263 16.90 -14.07 20.81
C ARG A 263 16.29 -13.69 22.15
N GLU A 264 16.58 -12.49 22.63
CA GLU A 264 16.00 -12.01 23.89
C GLU A 264 14.47 -11.94 23.81
N LEU A 265 13.90 -11.40 22.72
CA LEU A 265 12.46 -11.36 22.49
C LEU A 265 11.82 -12.75 22.31
N ARG A 266 12.58 -13.74 21.82
CA ARG A 266 12.13 -15.12 21.71
C ARG A 266 11.90 -15.75 23.08
N PHE A 267 12.71 -15.39 24.07
CA PHE A 267 12.64 -15.96 25.42
C PHE A 267 12.12 -14.97 26.47
N MET A 268 11.50 -13.85 26.06
CA MET A 268 11.13 -12.78 26.99
C MET A 268 10.01 -13.16 27.97
N ASP A 269 9.06 -13.99 27.54
CA ASP A 269 7.90 -14.40 28.34
C ASP A 269 7.32 -15.72 27.79
N GLU A 270 6.51 -16.41 28.59
CA GLU A 270 5.87 -17.66 28.20
C GLU A 270 4.67 -17.46 27.28
N ASN A 271 3.93 -16.36 27.41
CA ASN A 271 2.70 -16.12 26.66
C ASN A 271 2.95 -15.17 25.48
N ILE A 272 3.76 -14.13 25.68
CA ILE A 272 4.12 -13.13 24.66
C ILE A 272 5.59 -13.29 24.29
N TYR A 273 5.85 -13.90 23.14
CA TYR A 273 7.21 -14.15 22.68
C TYR A 273 7.32 -14.01 21.16
N LEU A 274 8.54 -13.80 20.68
CA LEU A 274 8.81 -13.70 19.24
C LEU A 274 8.58 -15.06 18.56
N ARG A 275 7.66 -15.10 17.58
CA ARG A 275 7.44 -16.27 16.72
C ARG A 275 8.24 -16.21 15.43
N SER A 276 8.40 -15.01 14.88
CA SER A 276 9.28 -14.78 13.75
C SER A 276 9.84 -13.36 13.75
N GLY A 277 11.07 -13.22 13.29
CA GLY A 277 11.74 -11.94 13.07
C GLY A 277 12.36 -11.90 11.68
N SER A 278 12.37 -10.73 11.03
CA SER A 278 13.10 -10.53 9.79
C SER A 278 13.91 -9.24 9.80
N LEU A 279 15.01 -9.28 9.05
CA LEU A 279 15.95 -8.18 8.88
C LEU A 279 16.19 -7.97 7.39
N ASN A 280 16.06 -6.73 6.91
CA ASN A 280 16.48 -6.34 5.57
C ASN A 280 17.59 -5.29 5.66
N ILE A 281 18.80 -5.63 5.21
CA ILE A 281 19.97 -4.75 5.36
C ILE A 281 19.93 -3.56 4.39
N MET A 282 19.21 -3.69 3.27
CA MET A 282 19.18 -2.65 2.23
C MET A 282 18.25 -1.50 2.61
N ASN A 283 17.08 -1.80 3.15
CA ASN A 283 16.12 -0.78 3.59
C ASN A 283 16.14 -0.52 5.09
N GLY A 284 16.93 -1.27 5.86
CA GLY A 284 17.11 -1.06 7.29
C GLY A 284 15.92 -1.47 8.16
N LEU A 285 14.94 -2.19 7.60
CA LEU A 285 13.72 -2.57 8.33
C LEU A 285 13.91 -3.88 9.10
N VAL A 286 13.43 -3.83 10.34
CA VAL A 286 13.21 -4.96 11.23
C VAL A 286 11.70 -5.24 11.27
N ALA A 287 11.30 -6.48 11.03
CA ALA A 287 9.91 -6.91 11.23
C ALA A 287 9.83 -8.01 12.29
N LEU A 288 8.87 -7.90 13.20
CA LEU A 288 8.65 -8.84 14.29
C LEU A 288 7.21 -9.33 14.24
N ASN A 289 6.98 -10.61 14.50
CA ASN A 289 5.65 -11.18 14.74
C ASN A 289 5.67 -11.95 16.06
N PHE A 290 4.81 -11.54 16.99
CA PHE A 290 4.67 -12.14 18.32
C PHE A 290 3.60 -13.23 18.35
N SER A 291 3.56 -14.01 19.42
CA SER A 291 2.56 -15.06 19.68
C SER A 291 1.11 -14.57 19.64
N CYS A 292 0.86 -13.32 20.00
CA CYS A 292 -0.44 -12.65 19.87
C CYS A 292 -0.82 -12.28 18.43
N ASP A 293 -0.03 -12.71 17.45
CA ASP A 293 -0.12 -12.35 16.03
C ASP A 293 0.07 -10.86 15.74
N GLY A 294 0.46 -10.07 16.76
CA GLY A 294 0.86 -8.69 16.60
C GLY A 294 2.14 -8.58 15.77
N SER A 295 2.12 -7.70 14.76
CA SER A 295 3.25 -7.47 13.87
C SER A 295 3.80 -6.06 14.06
N HIS A 296 5.11 -5.94 14.14
CA HIS A 296 5.82 -4.67 14.35
C HIS A 296 6.83 -4.46 13.21
N TYR A 297 6.89 -3.25 12.67
CA TYR A 297 7.86 -2.85 11.64
C TYR A 297 8.51 -1.54 12.06
N MET A 298 9.84 -1.50 12.11
CA MET A 298 10.59 -0.30 12.50
C MET A 298 11.98 -0.31 11.89
N ARG A 299 12.68 0.82 11.97
CA ARG A 299 14.10 0.89 11.59
C ARG A 299 14.97 0.15 12.61
N TRP A 300 16.10 -0.35 12.14
CA TRP A 300 17.02 -1.15 12.96
C TRP A 300 17.61 -0.39 14.15
N ASP A 301 17.85 0.91 14.03
CA ASP A 301 18.37 1.76 15.09
C ASP A 301 17.33 1.96 16.19
N GLU A 302 16.10 2.29 15.81
CA GLU A 302 14.97 2.36 16.73
C GLU A 302 14.71 1.02 17.44
N PHE A 303 14.88 -0.09 16.73
CA PHE A 303 14.75 -1.43 17.31
C PHE A 303 15.78 -1.65 18.43
N LEU A 304 17.06 -1.36 18.16
CA LEU A 304 18.13 -1.52 19.15
C LEU A 304 17.99 -0.57 20.35
N ASP A 305 17.40 0.61 20.16
CA ASP A 305 17.15 1.55 21.27
C ASP A 305 16.04 1.07 22.23
N LYS A 306 15.15 0.17 21.79
CA LYS A 306 14.06 -0.37 22.62
C LYS A 306 14.55 -1.49 23.52
N ARG A 307 14.79 -1.15 24.80
CA ARG A 307 15.13 -2.08 25.87
C ARG A 307 14.02 -3.10 26.17
N MET A 308 14.36 -4.22 26.80
CA MET A 308 13.39 -5.28 27.13
C MET A 308 12.18 -4.79 27.95
N ASP A 309 12.38 -3.84 28.86
CA ASP A 309 11.31 -3.26 29.69
C ASP A 309 10.18 -2.64 28.85
N PHE A 310 10.52 -2.10 27.68
CA PHE A 310 9.54 -1.58 26.74
C PHE A 310 8.66 -2.72 26.18
N TRP A 311 9.26 -3.84 25.81
CA TRP A 311 8.57 -4.99 25.22
C TRP A 311 7.70 -5.75 26.21
N LEU A 312 8.13 -5.79 27.47
CA LEU A 312 7.35 -6.33 28.59
C LEU A 312 6.24 -5.38 29.06
N GLY A 313 6.14 -4.17 28.50
CA GLY A 313 5.16 -3.16 28.92
C GLY A 313 5.42 -2.56 30.30
N SER A 314 6.66 -2.67 30.81
CA SER A 314 7.09 -2.19 32.13
C SER A 314 7.66 -0.75 32.09
N ALA A 315 7.84 -0.17 30.90
CA ALA A 315 8.22 1.22 30.74
C ALA A 315 7.00 2.14 30.93
N ALA A 316 6.94 2.84 32.06
CA ALA A 316 6.03 3.98 32.23
C ALA A 316 6.34 5.05 31.16
N PRO A 317 5.33 5.72 30.57
CA PRO A 317 5.59 6.87 29.72
C PRO A 317 6.22 7.97 30.57
N THR A 318 7.48 8.31 30.29
CA THR A 318 8.07 9.56 30.78
C THR A 318 7.38 10.72 30.08
N CYS A 319 6.28 11.21 30.67
CA CYS A 319 5.72 12.50 30.32
C CYS A 319 6.72 13.59 30.72
N SER A 320 7.37 14.20 29.74
CA SER A 320 7.94 15.52 29.88
C SER A 320 6.79 16.53 29.95
N GLU A 321 6.26 16.78 31.15
CA GLU A 321 5.39 17.94 31.37
C GLU A 321 6.24 19.21 31.32
N SER A 322 6.11 19.95 30.23
CA SER A 322 6.49 21.35 30.17
C SER A 322 5.56 22.14 31.09
N GLU A 323 6.02 22.48 32.30
CA GLU A 323 5.37 23.46 33.17
C GLU A 323 5.23 24.80 32.43
N LYS A 324 3.99 25.21 32.15
CA LYS A 324 3.66 26.62 31.86
C LYS A 324 3.43 27.34 33.20
N PRO A 325 3.97 28.55 33.40
CA PRO A 325 3.77 29.28 34.64
C PRO A 325 2.33 29.82 34.72
N LYS A 326 1.73 29.69 35.91
CA LYS A 326 0.44 30.31 36.27
C LYS A 326 0.55 31.85 36.23
N PRO A 327 -0.49 32.58 35.79
CA PRO A 327 -0.55 34.02 35.98
C PRO A 327 -0.83 34.32 37.46
N ALA A 328 -0.13 35.32 38.00
CA ALA A 328 -0.39 35.88 39.32
C ALA A 328 -1.57 36.86 39.23
N ASP A 329 -2.51 36.73 40.17
CA ASP A 329 -3.45 37.79 40.55
C ASP A 329 -2.78 38.77 41.51
#